data_AF-A0A1I1NXZ1-F1
#
_entry.id   AF-A0A1I1NXZ1-F1
#
_cell.length_a   1.000
_cell.length_b   1.000
_cell.length_c   1.000
_cell.angle_alpha   90.00
_cell.angle_beta   90.00
_cell.angle_gamma   90.00
#
_symmetry.space_group_name_H-M   'P 1'
#
loop_
_entity.id
_entity.type
_entity.pdbx_description
1 polymer ?
#
loop_
_entity_poly.entity_id
_entity_poly.type
_entity_poly.pdbx_seq_one_letter_code
_entity_poly.pdbx_strand_id
1 'polypeptide(L)'
;MFENPQNQPRSPAYQATIAAIILAIVIIGFFVAKSTVRGIKQGYYDNQDGQSYTNNSDGQSVDLNTLAREYRAAANNSGTDWMIDFDGTDVEAMYSLAEQSKGIFTQVAKRYKQLYNEVLLERIAEELNSSEFAKFKALAGL
;
A
#
# COMPACT_ATOMS: atom_id res chain seq x y z
N MET A 1 -42.55 33.55 28.05
CA MET A 1 -41.35 33.31 27.23
C MET A 1 -40.84 31.94 27.65
N PHE A 2 -41.17 30.89 26.90
CA PHE A 2 -40.81 29.52 27.26
C PHE A 2 -39.41 29.24 26.71
N GLU A 3 -38.43 29.07 27.60
CA GLU A 3 -37.10 28.63 27.21
C GLU A 3 -37.21 27.25 26.57
N ASN A 4 -36.68 27.11 25.36
CA ASN A 4 -36.70 25.86 24.61
C ASN A 4 -35.79 24.84 25.34
N PRO A 5 -36.35 23.75 25.91
CA PRO A 5 -35.60 22.80 26.72
C PRO A 5 -34.56 21.99 25.92
N GLN A 6 -34.51 22.15 24.59
CA GLN A 6 -33.56 21.49 23.70
C GLN A 6 -32.15 22.09 23.72
N ASN A 7 -31.91 23.20 24.43
CA ASN A 7 -30.62 23.90 24.42
C ASN A 7 -29.77 23.66 25.68
N GLN A 8 -29.91 22.50 26.32
CA GLN A 8 -29.03 22.13 27.44
C GLN A 8 -27.70 21.59 26.92
N PRO A 9 -26.55 22.09 27.43
CA PRO A 9 -25.24 21.59 27.02
C PRO A 9 -25.15 20.11 27.37
N ARG A 10 -24.79 19.30 26.37
CA ARG A 10 -24.60 17.85 26.53
C ARG A 10 -23.60 17.60 27.66
N SER A 11 -24.00 16.80 28.65
CA SER A 11 -23.19 16.54 29.83
C SER A 11 -21.80 16.00 29.45
N PRO A 12 -20.75 16.30 30.21
CA PRO A 12 -19.40 15.81 29.92
C PRO A 12 -19.34 14.28 29.86
N ALA A 13 -20.19 13.58 30.62
CA ALA A 13 -20.35 12.13 30.55
C ALA A 13 -20.85 11.67 29.17
N TYR A 14 -21.85 12.35 28.59
CA TYR A 14 -22.37 12.02 27.27
C TYR A 14 -21.33 12.24 26.17
N GLN A 15 -20.54 13.32 26.26
CA GLN A 15 -19.46 13.57 25.29
C GLN A 15 -18.33 12.54 25.40
N ALA A 16 -17.97 12.12 26.62
CA ALA A 16 -16.99 11.06 26.85
C ALA A 16 -17.48 9.70 26.28
N THR A 17 -18.76 9.38 26.44
CA THR A 17 -19.35 8.15 25.87
C THR A 17 -19.33 8.18 24.34
N ILE A 18 -19.67 9.30 23.70
CA ILE A 18 -19.59 9.44 22.24
C ILE A 18 -18.15 9.28 21.75
N ALA A 19 -17.19 9.94 22.39
CA ALA A 19 -15.78 9.84 22.01
C ALA A 19 -15.25 8.40 22.13
N ALA A 20 -15.61 7.67 23.19
CA ALA A 20 -15.22 6.27 23.37
C ALA A 20 -15.84 5.34 22.31
N ILE A 21 -17.08 5.58 21.90
CA ILE A 21 -17.75 4.82 20.84
C ILE A 21 -17.05 5.06 19.48
N ILE A 22 -16.73 6.31 19.16
CA ILE A 22 -16.00 6.65 17.92
C ILE A 22 -14.62 5.98 17.92
N LEU A 23 -13.89 6.02 19.03
CA LEU A 23 -12.57 5.42 19.14
C LEU A 23 -12.63 3.88 19.01
N ALA A 24 -13.65 3.24 19.58
CA ALA A 24 -13.87 1.79 19.43
C ALA A 24 -14.18 1.42 17.97
N ILE A 25 -14.99 2.21 17.26
CA ILE A 25 -15.30 1.99 15.83
C ILE A 25 -14.03 2.14 14.98
N VAL A 26 -13.18 3.14 15.27
CA VAL A 26 -11.90 3.33 14.57
C VAL A 26 -10.93 2.16 14.82
N ILE A 27 -10.84 1.67 16.07
CA ILE A 27 -9.96 0.53 16.40
C ILE A 27 -10.47 -0.77 15.77
N ILE A 28 -11.78 -1.02 15.79
CA ILE A 28 -12.38 -2.20 15.16
C ILE A 28 -12.21 -2.11 13.64
N GLY A 29 -12.43 -0.94 13.03
CA GLY A 29 -12.16 -0.69 11.61
C GLY A 29 -10.71 -0.93 11.23
N PHE A 30 -9.76 -0.45 12.05
CA PHE A 30 -8.33 -0.68 11.87
C PHE A 30 -7.94 -2.16 12.00
N PHE A 31 -8.55 -2.91 12.94
CA PHE A 31 -8.28 -4.34 13.11
C PHE A 31 -8.94 -5.21 12.04
N VAL A 32 -10.16 -4.88 11.58
CA VAL A 32 -10.82 -5.58 10.47
C VAL A 32 -10.10 -5.29 9.14
N ALA A 33 -9.63 -4.07 8.92
CA ALA A 33 -8.73 -3.77 7.79
C ALA A 33 -7.44 -4.59 7.88
N LYS A 34 -6.78 -4.61 9.04
CA LYS A 34 -5.51 -5.34 9.24
C LYS A 34 -5.66 -6.87 9.20
N SER A 35 -6.81 -7.44 9.59
CA SER A 35 -7.05 -8.89 9.58
C SER A 35 -7.56 -9.41 8.23
N THR A 36 -8.31 -8.59 7.47
CA THR A 36 -8.79 -8.95 6.13
C THR A 36 -7.67 -8.86 5.08
N VAL A 37 -6.68 -7.97 5.29
CA VAL A 37 -5.50 -7.83 4.40
C VAL A 37 -4.54 -9.01 4.50
N ARG A 38 -4.65 -9.88 5.52
CA ARG A 38 -3.82 -11.09 5.66
C ARG A 38 -4.43 -12.36 5.04
N GLY A 39 -5.62 -12.27 4.44
CA GLY A 39 -6.32 -13.45 3.89
C GLY A 39 -7.09 -13.26 2.58
N ILE A 40 -7.15 -12.07 1.99
CA ILE A 40 -7.89 -11.84 0.74
C ILE A 40 -7.06 -11.01 -0.23
N LYS A 41 -6.07 -11.66 -0.85
CA LYS A 41 -5.65 -11.34 -2.24
C LYS A 41 -5.44 -12.63 -3.03
N GLN A 42 -6.33 -13.60 -2.84
CA GLN A 42 -6.54 -14.70 -3.78
C GLN A 42 -7.79 -14.40 -4.60
N GLY A 43 -7.61 -14.24 -5.91
CA GLY A 43 -8.71 -14.18 -6.87
C GLY A 43 -8.89 -12.82 -7.53
N TYR A 44 -7.93 -12.38 -8.35
CA TYR A 44 -8.28 -11.64 -9.58
C TYR A 44 -7.19 -11.64 -10.66
N TYR A 45 -5.98 -12.17 -10.42
CA TYR A 45 -4.95 -12.32 -11.45
C TYR A 45 -4.19 -13.64 -11.30
N ASP A 46 -4.86 -14.75 -11.54
CA ASP A 46 -4.19 -16.01 -11.88
C ASP A 46 -3.79 -15.94 -13.35
N ASN A 47 -2.54 -15.56 -13.60
CA ASN A 47 -1.92 -15.71 -14.92
C ASN A 47 -0.72 -16.62 -14.71
N GLN A 48 -0.79 -17.81 -15.30
CA GLN A 48 0.13 -18.95 -15.24
C GLN A 48 1.55 -18.68 -15.80
N ASP A 49 2.06 -17.45 -15.71
CA ASP A 49 3.38 -17.05 -16.21
C ASP A 49 4.33 -16.72 -15.05
N GLY A 50 4.41 -17.60 -14.05
CA GLY A 50 5.29 -17.48 -12.88
C GLY A 50 6.78 -17.42 -13.26
N GLN A 51 7.30 -16.23 -13.58
CA GLN A 51 8.74 -16.01 -13.75
C GLN A 51 9.38 -15.90 -12.36
N SER A 52 9.70 -17.06 -11.78
CA SER A 52 10.52 -17.14 -10.57
C SER A 52 11.97 -16.83 -10.90
N TYR A 53 12.58 -15.91 -10.15
CA TYR A 53 14.01 -15.63 -10.23
C TYR A 53 14.71 -16.36 -9.08
N THR A 54 15.60 -17.29 -9.39
CA THR A 54 16.44 -17.92 -8.37
C THR A 54 17.62 -17.00 -8.10
N ASN A 55 17.68 -16.43 -6.90
CA ASN A 55 18.86 -15.68 -6.48
C ASN A 55 19.95 -16.68 -6.08
N ASN A 56 21.11 -16.60 -6.73
CA ASN A 56 22.17 -17.62 -6.66
C ASN A 56 22.90 -17.70 -5.29
N SER A 57 22.48 -16.92 -4.30
CA SER A 57 23.13 -16.84 -2.99
C SER A 57 22.58 -17.84 -1.97
N ASP A 58 21.27 -18.09 -1.98
CA ASP A 58 20.57 -18.85 -0.91
C ASP A 58 19.55 -19.88 -1.42
N GLY A 59 19.40 -20.03 -2.73
CA GLY A 59 18.45 -20.98 -3.33
C GLY A 59 16.96 -20.62 -3.17
N GLN A 60 16.65 -19.46 -2.58
CA GLN A 60 15.28 -18.94 -2.52
C GLN A 60 14.84 -18.40 -3.89
N SER A 61 13.70 -18.90 -4.36
CA SER A 61 13.02 -18.39 -5.55
C SER A 61 12.19 -17.16 -5.19
N VAL A 62 12.51 -16.02 -5.78
CA VAL A 62 11.73 -14.79 -5.66
C VAL A 62 10.74 -14.72 -6.81
N ASP A 63 9.46 -14.49 -6.52
CA ASP A 63 8.44 -14.32 -7.56
C ASP A 63 8.39 -12.87 -8.07
N LEU A 64 8.87 -12.66 -9.30
CA LEU A 64 8.89 -11.34 -9.93
C LEU A 64 7.48 -10.80 -10.22
N ASN A 65 6.49 -11.67 -10.42
CA ASN A 65 5.10 -11.24 -10.59
C ASN A 65 4.57 -10.60 -9.31
N THR A 66 4.84 -11.25 -8.18
CA THR A 66 4.41 -10.76 -6.87
C THR A 66 5.02 -9.39 -6.59
N LEU A 67 6.34 -9.23 -6.74
CA LEU A 67 6.99 -7.93 -6.52
C LEU A 67 6.45 -6.84 -7.46
N ALA A 68 6.27 -7.13 -8.75
CA ALA A 68 5.73 -6.16 -9.69
C ALA A 68 4.29 -5.73 -9.33
N ARG A 69 3.46 -6.67 -8.85
CA ARG A 69 2.08 -6.38 -8.41
C ARG A 69 2.06 -5.57 -7.12
N GLU A 70 2.96 -5.87 -6.19
CA GLU A 70 3.08 -5.12 -4.94
C GLU A 70 3.54 -3.68 -5.20
N TYR A 71 4.46 -3.47 -6.15
CA TYR A 71 4.81 -2.13 -6.62
C TYR A 71 3.61 -1.36 -7.18
N ARG A 72 2.77 -2.01 -7.99
CA ARG A 72 1.55 -1.39 -8.52
C ARG A 72 0.56 -1.04 -7.40
N ALA A 73 0.44 -1.89 -6.40
CA ALA A 73 -0.43 -1.64 -5.25
C ALA A 73 0.11 -0.52 -4.33
N ALA A 74 1.41 -0.44 -4.11
CA ALA A 74 2.03 0.61 -3.31
C ALA A 74 1.87 2.00 -3.95
N ALA A 75 1.93 2.06 -5.29
CA ALA A 75 1.66 3.26 -6.07
C ALA A 75 0.15 3.57 -6.24
N ASN A 76 -0.76 2.70 -5.78
CA ASN A 76 -2.20 2.89 -5.89
C ASN A 76 -2.92 2.34 -4.65
N ASN A 77 -2.87 3.09 -3.55
CA ASN A 77 -3.38 2.64 -2.26
C ASN A 77 -4.90 2.34 -2.26
N SER A 78 -5.67 2.93 -3.20
CA SER A 78 -7.12 2.70 -3.32
C SER A 78 -7.47 1.34 -3.93
N GLY A 79 -6.50 0.70 -4.58
CA GLY A 79 -6.71 -0.52 -5.36
C GLY A 79 -7.59 -0.35 -6.59
N THR A 80 -7.87 0.88 -7.02
CA THR A 80 -8.79 1.21 -8.10
C THR A 80 -8.06 2.02 -9.18
N ASP A 81 -7.96 1.51 -10.41
CA ASP A 81 -7.13 2.12 -11.47
C ASP A 81 -7.53 3.57 -11.82
N TRP A 82 -8.80 3.96 -11.63
CA TRP A 82 -9.26 5.33 -11.91
C TRP A 82 -8.98 6.33 -10.77
N MET A 83 -8.50 5.87 -9.61
CA MET A 83 -8.15 6.71 -8.45
C MET A 83 -6.65 6.77 -8.18
N ILE A 84 -5.81 6.20 -9.06
CA ILE A 84 -4.34 6.18 -8.86
C ILE A 84 -3.75 7.58 -8.72
N ASP A 85 -4.32 8.58 -9.40
CA ASP A 85 -3.85 9.97 -9.33
C ASP A 85 -4.43 10.75 -8.12
N PHE A 86 -5.30 10.11 -7.31
CA PHE A 86 -6.05 10.75 -6.23
C PHE A 86 -5.86 10.09 -4.86
N ASP A 87 -5.53 8.79 -4.83
CA ASP A 87 -5.16 8.09 -3.60
C ASP A 87 -3.64 8.10 -3.46
N GLY A 88 -3.17 8.37 -2.25
CA GLY A 88 -1.76 8.59 -1.98
C GLY A 88 -0.91 7.33 -2.21
N THR A 89 0.40 7.53 -2.20
CA THR A 89 1.37 6.45 -2.27
C THR A 89 1.73 5.91 -0.89
N ASP A 90 1.80 4.58 -0.78
CA ASP A 90 2.37 3.91 0.40
C ASP A 90 3.91 3.91 0.30
N VAL A 91 4.50 5.02 0.77
CA VAL A 91 5.94 5.27 0.72
C VAL A 91 6.74 4.20 1.49
N GLU A 92 6.21 3.70 2.61
CA GLU A 92 6.89 2.67 3.42
C GLU A 92 6.87 1.31 2.72
N ALA A 93 5.76 0.93 2.08
CA ALA A 93 5.73 -0.25 1.22
C ALA A 93 6.72 -0.12 0.05
N MET A 94 6.83 1.07 -0.55
CA MET A 94 7.77 1.34 -1.64
C MET A 94 9.23 1.11 -1.20
N TYR A 95 9.60 1.53 0.02
CA TYR A 95 10.93 1.26 0.58
C TYR A 95 11.16 -0.21 0.90
N SER A 96 10.16 -0.90 1.48
CA SER A 96 10.29 -2.34 1.74
C SER A 96 10.49 -3.12 0.44
N LEU A 97 9.75 -2.77 -0.62
CA LEU A 97 9.92 -3.40 -1.93
C LEU A 97 11.28 -3.08 -2.56
N ALA A 98 11.81 -1.87 -2.32
CA ALA A 98 13.17 -1.52 -2.74
C ALA A 98 14.22 -2.46 -2.12
N GLU A 99 14.13 -2.71 -0.81
CA GLU A 99 15.03 -3.64 -0.12
C GLU A 99 14.85 -5.08 -0.62
N GLN A 100 13.61 -5.55 -0.77
CA GLN A 100 13.30 -6.91 -1.22
C GLN A 100 13.75 -7.18 -2.67
N SER A 101 13.65 -6.16 -3.53
CA SER A 101 14.07 -6.26 -4.93
C SER A 101 15.54 -5.89 -5.14
N LYS A 102 16.30 -5.59 -4.07
CA LYS A 102 17.71 -5.23 -4.18
C LYS A 102 18.51 -6.31 -4.91
N GLY A 103 19.27 -5.89 -5.92
CA GLY A 103 20.03 -6.79 -6.80
C GLY A 103 19.21 -7.49 -7.88
N ILE A 104 17.88 -7.46 -7.81
CA ILE A 104 16.96 -7.98 -8.84
C ILE A 104 15.99 -6.92 -9.39
N PHE A 105 16.17 -5.64 -9.05
CA PHE A 105 15.24 -4.56 -9.40
C PHE A 105 15.04 -4.44 -10.91
N THR A 106 16.09 -4.63 -11.70
CA THR A 106 15.99 -4.56 -13.17
C THR A 106 15.04 -5.64 -13.73
N GLN A 107 15.06 -6.84 -13.15
CA GLN A 107 14.20 -7.94 -13.54
C GLN A 107 12.74 -7.67 -13.14
N VAL A 108 12.55 -7.14 -11.92
CA VAL A 108 11.22 -6.71 -11.45
C VAL A 108 10.68 -5.59 -12.34
N ALA A 109 11.47 -4.57 -12.66
CA ALA A 109 11.07 -3.45 -13.52
C ALA A 109 10.70 -3.91 -14.93
N LYS A 110 11.48 -4.85 -15.51
CA LYS A 110 11.14 -5.47 -16.79
C LYS A 110 9.81 -6.23 -16.70
N ARG A 111 9.57 -6.96 -15.61
CA ARG A 111 8.32 -7.70 -15.42
C ARG A 111 7.13 -6.76 -15.21
N TYR A 112 7.30 -5.70 -14.44
CA TYR A 112 6.31 -4.64 -14.26
C TYR A 112 5.87 -4.05 -15.60
N LYS A 113 6.83 -3.71 -16.47
CA LYS A 113 6.53 -3.22 -17.82
C LYS A 113 5.74 -4.22 -18.66
N GLN A 114 6.01 -5.52 -18.54
CA GLN A 114 5.22 -6.54 -19.24
C GLN A 114 3.79 -6.63 -18.73
N LEU A 115 3.57 -6.47 -17.42
CA LEU A 115 2.24 -6.59 -16.80
C LEU A 115 1.38 -5.35 -17.01
N TYR A 116 1.97 -4.16 -16.98
CA TYR A 116 1.24 -2.89 -16.93
C TYR A 116 1.52 -1.93 -18.09
N ASN A 117 2.47 -2.28 -18.97
CA ASN A 117 2.93 -1.41 -20.06
C ASN A 117 3.45 -0.03 -19.59
N GLU A 118 3.95 0.04 -18.36
CA GLU A 118 4.51 1.24 -17.72
C GLU A 118 5.95 1.00 -17.29
N VAL A 119 6.76 2.06 -17.19
CA VAL A 119 8.13 1.97 -16.67
C VAL A 119 8.10 2.13 -15.15
N LEU A 120 8.48 1.09 -14.42
CA LEU A 120 8.42 1.08 -12.96
C LEU A 120 9.14 2.27 -12.31
N LEU A 121 10.35 2.61 -12.77
CA LEU A 121 11.11 3.70 -12.15
C LEU A 121 10.48 5.07 -12.40
N GLU A 122 9.83 5.27 -13.55
CA GLU A 122 9.08 6.50 -13.87
C GLU A 122 7.86 6.61 -12.95
N ARG A 123 7.07 5.53 -12.84
CA ARG A 123 5.95 5.46 -11.88
C ARG A 123 6.40 5.82 -10.46
N ILE A 124 7.48 5.22 -9.96
CA ILE A 124 7.98 5.50 -8.61
C ILE A 124 8.43 6.97 -8.47
N ALA A 125 9.01 7.55 -9.52
CA ALA A 125 9.43 8.96 -9.50
C ALA A 125 8.25 9.95 -9.53
N GLU A 126 7.11 9.56 -10.11
CA GLU A 126 5.87 10.33 -10.06
C GLU A 126 5.22 10.29 -8.67
N GLU A 127 5.30 9.15 -8.01
CA GLU A 127 4.69 8.91 -6.70
C GLU A 127 5.51 9.48 -5.51
N LEU A 128 6.83 9.53 -5.63
CA LEU A 128 7.73 9.93 -4.55
C LEU A 128 8.29 11.34 -4.76
N ASN A 129 8.41 12.11 -3.68
CA ASN A 129 9.15 13.37 -3.75
C ASN A 129 10.67 13.12 -3.90
N SER A 130 11.44 14.17 -4.23
CA SER A 130 12.88 14.05 -4.51
C SER A 130 13.70 13.37 -3.41
N SER A 131 13.36 13.60 -2.14
CA SER A 131 14.08 13.01 -0.99
C SER A 131 13.72 11.54 -0.80
N GLU A 132 12.44 11.21 -1.00
CA GLU A 132 11.93 9.85 -0.92
C GLU A 132 12.48 8.99 -2.06
N PHE A 133 12.48 9.53 -3.28
CA PHE A 133 13.04 8.87 -4.45
C PHE A 133 14.55 8.62 -4.31
N ALA A 134 15.30 9.56 -3.72
CA ALA A 134 16.71 9.35 -3.42
C ALA A 134 16.93 8.19 -2.43
N LYS A 135 16.12 8.13 -1.35
CA LYS A 135 16.15 7.03 -0.38
C LYS A 135 15.77 5.70 -1.03
N PHE A 136 14.73 5.68 -1.85
CA PHE A 136 14.30 4.51 -2.61
C PHE A 136 15.44 3.92 -3.44
N LYS A 137 16.14 4.76 -4.24
CA LYS A 137 17.26 4.29 -5.07
C LYS A 137 18.39 3.68 -4.24
N ALA A 138 18.73 4.31 -3.11
CA ALA A 138 19.75 3.79 -2.21
C ALA A 138 19.39 2.40 -1.64
N LEU A 139 18.12 2.18 -1.30
CA LEU A 139 17.63 0.89 -0.80
C LEU A 139 17.60 -0.18 -1.91
N ALA A 140 17.15 0.18 -3.11
CA ALA A 140 17.11 -0.69 -4.29
C ALA A 140 18.50 -1.04 -4.85
N GLY A 141 19.54 -0.28 -4.47
CA GLY A 141 20.89 -0.44 -4.98
C GLY A 141 21.05 0.09 -6.42
N LEU A 142 20.38 1.21 -6.73
CA LEU A 142 20.39 1.89 -8.02
C LEU A 142 21.27 3.14 -8.03
#